data_AF-A7EWA7-F1
#
_entry.id   AF-A7EWA7-F1
#
_cell.length_a   1.000
_cell.length_b   1.000
_cell.length_c   1.000
_cell.angle_alpha   90.00
_cell.angle_beta   90.00
_cell.angle_gamma   90.00
#
_symmetry.space_group_name_H-M   'P 1'
#
loop_
_entity.id
_entity.type
_entity.pdbx_description
1 polymer ?
#
loop_
_entity_poly.entity_id
_entity_poly.type
_entity_poly.pdbx_seq_one_letter_code
_entity_poly.pdbx_strand_id
1 'polypeptide(L)'
;MFGSNWQEGHDLLNHEGPIELSLPEDNAAALEIIFAIIHHQNNEVSRAIPARRVLDVAITTDKYDFINAMKLASETLLRTKKRGADDLMFLTAAAYLFQNAQAFKKITKALILKYPAPYLNLACKGIESVLTWRVFRE
;
A
#
# COMPACT_ATOMS: atom_id res chain seq x y z
N MET A 1 -22.80 3.30 9.77
CA MET A 1 -22.42 2.23 8.83
C MET A 1 -23.71 1.70 8.23
N PHE A 2 -23.77 1.64 6.89
CA PHE A 2 -24.92 1.52 6.00
C PHE A 2 -26.29 1.14 6.62
N GLY A 3 -27.30 2.00 6.38
CA GLY A 3 -28.66 1.81 6.91
C GLY A 3 -29.43 0.69 6.21
N SER A 4 -30.63 0.38 6.71
CA SER A 4 -31.51 -0.68 6.22
C SER A 4 -31.93 -0.56 4.75
N ASN A 5 -31.57 0.53 4.06
CA ASN A 5 -31.90 0.80 2.66
C ASN A 5 -30.68 0.65 1.74
N TRP A 6 -29.60 0.03 2.21
CA TRP A 6 -28.44 -0.24 1.37
C TRP A 6 -28.79 -1.28 0.30
N GLN A 7 -28.99 -0.79 -0.92
CA GLN A 7 -29.49 -1.55 -2.05
C GLN A 7 -28.63 -2.78 -2.37
N GLU A 8 -27.31 -2.64 -2.35
CA GLU A 8 -26.36 -3.73 -2.61
C GLU A 8 -26.47 -4.85 -1.56
N GLY A 9 -26.77 -4.51 -0.30
CA GLY A 9 -27.05 -5.50 0.75
C GLY A 9 -28.34 -6.29 0.51
N HIS A 10 -29.38 -5.65 -0.05
CA HIS A 10 -30.63 -6.32 -0.43
C HIS A 10 -30.48 -7.16 -1.69
N ASP A 11 -29.71 -6.67 -2.66
CA ASP A 11 -29.43 -7.40 -3.91
C ASP A 11 -28.62 -8.67 -3.60
N LEU A 12 -27.67 -8.61 -2.65
CA LEU A 12 -26.95 -9.78 -2.12
C LEU A 12 -27.85 -10.82 -1.45
N LEU A 13 -28.87 -10.37 -0.70
CA LEU A 13 -29.77 -11.29 0.03
C LEU A 13 -30.68 -12.09 -0.90
N ASN A 14 -31.02 -11.54 -2.06
CA ASN A 14 -31.96 -12.15 -3.01
C ASN A 14 -31.27 -12.82 -4.20
N HIS A 15 -29.94 -12.82 -4.24
CA HIS A 15 -29.16 -13.43 -5.31
C HIS A 15 -28.77 -14.87 -4.98
N GLU A 16 -29.08 -15.81 -5.87
CA GLU A 16 -28.55 -17.18 -5.78
C GLU A 16 -27.24 -17.29 -6.56
N GLY A 17 -26.13 -17.49 -5.84
CA GLY A 17 -24.81 -17.69 -6.42
C GLY A 17 -23.86 -16.49 -6.29
N PRO A 18 -22.64 -16.57 -6.85
CA PRO A 18 -21.65 -15.51 -6.77
C PRO A 18 -22.10 -14.26 -7.52
N ILE A 19 -21.85 -13.09 -6.93
CA ILE A 19 -22.07 -11.80 -7.59
C ILE A 19 -20.77 -11.34 -8.23
N GLU A 20 -20.85 -10.95 -9.50
CA GLU A 20 -19.73 -10.28 -10.18
C GLU A 20 -19.74 -8.79 -9.82
N LEU A 21 -18.67 -8.36 -9.14
CA LEU A 21 -18.44 -6.95 -8.81
C LEU A 21 -17.31 -6.39 -9.66
N SER A 22 -17.61 -5.37 -10.47
CA SER A 22 -16.60 -4.69 -11.28
C SER A 22 -15.83 -3.69 -10.42
N LEU A 23 -14.49 -3.82 -10.39
CA LEU A 23 -13.57 -2.97 -9.63
C LEU A 23 -12.54 -2.29 -10.55
N PRO A 24 -12.97 -1.42 -11.49
CA PRO A 24 -12.10 -0.88 -12.54
C PRO A 24 -11.03 0.09 -12.02
N GLU A 25 -11.22 0.65 -10.83
CA GLU A 25 -10.26 1.58 -10.21
C GLU A 25 -9.19 0.88 -9.38
N ASP A 26 -9.31 -0.43 -9.19
CA ASP A 26 -8.46 -1.19 -8.28
C ASP A 26 -7.28 -1.85 -8.97
N ASN A 27 -6.16 -1.89 -8.24
CA ASN A 27 -4.95 -2.52 -8.72
C ASN A 27 -5.03 -4.04 -8.48
N ALA A 28 -5.45 -4.79 -9.50
CA ALA A 28 -5.61 -6.23 -9.44
C ALA A 28 -4.37 -6.97 -8.89
N ALA A 29 -3.16 -6.54 -9.28
CA ALA A 29 -1.92 -7.15 -8.81
C ALA A 29 -1.64 -6.88 -7.32
N ALA A 30 -2.10 -5.73 -6.79
CA ALA A 30 -2.01 -5.45 -5.36
C ALA A 30 -3.01 -6.27 -4.56
N LEU A 31 -4.25 -6.38 -5.05
CA LEU A 31 -5.29 -7.23 -4.44
C LEU A 31 -4.88 -8.70 -4.42
N GLU A 32 -4.30 -9.21 -5.50
CA GLU A 32 -3.79 -10.59 -5.56
C GLU A 32 -2.78 -10.88 -4.45
N ILE A 33 -1.83 -9.96 -4.21
CA ILE A 33 -0.85 -10.09 -3.12
C ILE A 33 -1.53 -10.06 -1.75
N ILE A 34 -2.46 -9.11 -1.55
CA ILE A 34 -3.19 -8.96 -0.28
C ILE A 34 -4.00 -10.23 0.00
N PHE A 35 -4.76 -10.72 -0.97
CA PHE A 35 -5.58 -11.93 -0.81
C PHE A 35 -4.73 -13.17 -0.62
N ALA A 36 -3.61 -13.32 -1.34
CA ALA A 36 -2.68 -14.41 -1.09
C ALA A 36 -2.18 -14.41 0.36
N ILE A 37 -1.87 -13.24 0.92
CA ILE A 37 -1.42 -13.11 2.32
C ILE A 37 -2.57 -13.43 3.30
N ILE A 38 -3.73 -12.81 3.12
CA ILE A 38 -4.89 -12.97 4.01
C ILE A 38 -5.42 -14.42 4.00
N HIS A 39 -5.35 -15.10 2.85
CA HIS A 39 -5.73 -16.51 2.70
C HIS A 39 -4.57 -17.49 2.95
N HIS A 40 -3.46 -17.05 3.54
CA HIS A 40 -2.31 -17.87 3.91
C HIS A 40 -1.55 -18.54 2.74
N GLN A 41 -1.78 -18.13 1.50
CA GLN A 41 -1.07 -18.56 0.29
C GLN A 41 0.26 -17.81 0.11
N ASN A 42 1.02 -17.66 1.20
CA ASN A 42 2.25 -16.87 1.23
C ASN A 42 3.36 -17.42 0.32
N ASN A 43 3.26 -18.68 -0.10
CA ASN A 43 4.15 -19.33 -1.06
C ASN A 43 3.99 -18.77 -2.49
N GLU A 44 2.82 -18.22 -2.81
CA GLU A 44 2.54 -17.58 -4.11
C GLU A 44 3.10 -16.15 -4.18
N VAL A 45 3.40 -15.54 -3.03
CA VAL A 45 3.91 -14.18 -2.96
C VAL A 45 5.42 -14.18 -3.16
N SER A 46 5.87 -13.55 -4.25
CA SER A 46 7.30 -13.37 -4.51
C SER A 46 8.00 -12.68 -3.34
N ARG A 47 9.18 -13.19 -2.96
CA ARG A 47 10.02 -12.54 -1.92
C ARG A 47 10.74 -11.29 -2.42
N ALA A 48 10.71 -11.01 -3.72
CA ALA A 48 11.48 -9.94 -4.37
C ALA A 48 10.55 -8.88 -5.00
N ILE A 49 9.66 -8.32 -4.19
CA ILE A 49 8.68 -7.33 -4.67
C ILE A 49 9.35 -5.96 -4.88
N PRO A 50 9.20 -5.34 -6.07
CA PRO A 50 9.67 -3.98 -6.33
C PRO A 50 9.07 -2.97 -5.35
N ALA A 51 9.81 -1.93 -4.98
CA ALA A 51 9.35 -0.97 -3.96
C ALA A 51 8.04 -0.26 -4.38
N ARG A 52 7.91 0.04 -5.67
CA ARG A 52 6.68 0.61 -6.23
C ARG A 52 5.47 -0.32 -6.07
N ARG A 53 5.64 -1.63 -6.25
CA ARG A 53 4.57 -2.62 -6.00
C ARG A 53 4.22 -2.71 -4.52
N VAL A 54 5.20 -2.56 -3.62
CA VAL A 54 4.92 -2.46 -2.17
C VAL A 54 4.07 -1.23 -1.84
N LEU A 55 4.32 -0.09 -2.50
CA LEU A 55 3.46 1.09 -2.36
C LEU A 55 2.04 0.84 -2.88
N ASP A 56 1.87 0.21 -4.05
CA ASP A 56 0.55 -0.15 -4.57
C ASP A 56 -0.24 -1.03 -3.58
N VAL A 57 0.43 -2.01 -2.96
CA VAL A 57 -0.15 -2.85 -1.90
C VAL A 57 -0.53 -2.02 -0.68
N ALA A 58 0.31 -1.08 -0.27
CA ALA A 58 0.02 -0.21 0.88
C ALA A 58 -1.20 0.71 0.62
N ILE A 59 -1.30 1.30 -0.57
CA ILE A 59 -2.44 2.12 -0.99
C ILE A 59 -3.73 1.30 -0.97
N THR A 60 -3.68 0.08 -1.53
CA THR A 60 -4.84 -0.81 -1.56
C THR A 60 -5.22 -1.29 -0.16
N THR A 61 -4.22 -1.56 0.69
CA THR A 61 -4.43 -1.93 2.10
C THR A 61 -5.14 -0.82 2.86
N ASP A 62 -4.73 0.43 2.67
CA ASP A 62 -5.37 1.60 3.27
C ASP A 62 -6.79 1.83 2.73
N LYS A 63 -6.98 1.76 1.39
CA LYS A 63 -8.29 1.91 0.72
C LYS A 63 -9.37 0.98 1.29
N TYR A 64 -9.00 -0.27 1.58
CA TYR A 64 -9.92 -1.32 2.05
C TYR A 64 -9.83 -1.60 3.56
N ASP A 65 -9.09 -0.79 4.32
CA ASP A 65 -8.87 -0.97 5.77
C ASP A 65 -8.31 -2.36 6.17
N PHE A 66 -7.41 -2.90 5.35
CA PHE A 66 -6.71 -4.16 5.63
C PHE A 66 -5.46 -3.99 6.50
N ILE A 67 -5.26 -2.82 7.12
CA ILE A 67 -4.03 -2.46 7.85
C ILE A 67 -3.70 -3.51 8.93
N ASN A 68 -4.71 -3.92 9.71
CA ASN A 68 -4.51 -4.92 10.76
C ASN A 68 -4.16 -6.31 10.19
N ALA A 69 -4.83 -6.74 9.11
CA ALA A 69 -4.56 -8.02 8.46
C ALA A 69 -3.15 -8.06 7.85
N MET A 70 -2.68 -6.93 7.33
CA MET A 70 -1.39 -6.80 6.67
C MET A 70 -0.24 -6.48 7.62
N LYS A 71 -0.50 -6.27 8.93
CA LYS A 71 0.49 -5.78 9.90
C LYS A 71 1.80 -6.59 9.88
N LEU A 72 1.71 -7.90 10.00
CA LEU A 72 2.90 -8.78 10.01
C LEU A 72 3.58 -8.87 8.64
N ALA A 73 2.79 -8.96 7.57
CA ALA A 73 3.34 -9.01 6.22
C ALA A 73 4.08 -7.72 5.84
N SER A 74 3.57 -6.57 6.29
CA SER A 74 4.18 -5.26 6.04
C SER A 74 5.63 -5.20 6.54
N GLU A 75 5.95 -5.84 7.67
CA GLU A 75 7.32 -5.89 8.19
C GLU A 75 8.29 -6.58 7.22
N THR A 76 7.79 -7.57 6.48
CA THR A 76 8.57 -8.30 5.46
C THR A 76 8.64 -7.51 4.16
N LEU A 77 7.51 -6.97 3.70
CA LEU A 77 7.41 -6.18 2.46
C LEU A 77 8.28 -4.92 2.51
N LEU A 78 8.34 -4.26 3.68
CA LEU A 78 9.12 -3.05 3.91
C LEU A 78 10.61 -3.31 4.15
N ARG A 79 11.07 -4.57 4.14
CA ARG A 79 12.50 -4.85 4.32
C ARG A 79 13.33 -4.22 3.20
N THR A 80 14.16 -3.28 3.62
CA THR A 80 15.18 -2.64 2.77
C THR A 80 16.33 -3.62 2.52
N LYS A 81 16.39 -4.21 1.32
CA LYS A 81 17.68 -4.66 0.75
C LYS A 81 18.37 -3.45 0.09
N LYS A 82 19.58 -3.56 -0.49
CA LYS A 82 20.23 -2.43 -1.18
C LYS A 82 19.24 -1.84 -2.21
N ARG A 83 18.72 -0.64 -1.95
CA ARG A 83 17.69 0.04 -2.75
C ARG A 83 18.15 1.46 -3.08
N GLY A 84 17.76 1.95 -4.25
CA GLY A 84 18.01 3.34 -4.69
C GLY A 84 17.14 4.34 -3.93
N ALA A 85 17.34 5.64 -4.20
CA ALA A 85 16.59 6.70 -3.54
C ALA A 85 15.08 6.66 -3.86
N ASP A 86 14.72 6.40 -5.13
CA ASP A 86 13.31 6.27 -5.55
C ASP A 86 12.60 5.15 -4.80
N ASP A 87 13.26 3.99 -4.71
CA ASP A 87 12.76 2.85 -3.94
C ASP A 87 12.58 3.20 -2.46
N LEU A 88 13.53 3.91 -1.85
CA LEU A 88 13.42 4.36 -0.46
C LEU A 88 12.25 5.34 -0.29
N MET A 89 11.97 6.18 -1.28
CA MET A 89 10.81 7.09 -1.23
C MET A 89 9.49 6.33 -1.34
N PHE A 90 9.38 5.35 -2.26
CA PHE A 90 8.21 4.47 -2.33
C PHE A 90 7.98 3.70 -1.02
N LEU A 91 9.05 3.15 -0.44
CA LEU A 91 8.96 2.44 0.84
C LEU A 91 8.65 3.37 2.03
N THR A 92 9.06 4.63 1.98
CA THR A 92 8.68 5.65 2.97
C THR A 92 7.16 5.86 2.96
N ALA A 93 6.60 6.11 1.77
CA ALA A 93 5.15 6.29 1.60
C ALA A 93 4.37 5.01 1.99
N ALA A 94 4.88 3.83 1.61
CA ALA A 94 4.27 2.56 2.00
C ALA A 94 4.30 2.35 3.52
N ALA A 95 5.42 2.63 4.19
CA ALA A 95 5.53 2.50 5.64
C ALA A 95 4.60 3.46 6.40
N TYR A 96 4.36 4.65 5.85
CA TYR A 96 3.40 5.60 6.36
C TYR A 96 1.97 5.04 6.30
N LEU A 97 1.53 4.53 5.13
CA LEU A 97 0.21 3.93 4.94
C LEU A 97 -0.02 2.67 5.79
N PHE A 98 1.00 1.80 5.89
CA PHE A 98 0.92 0.63 6.78
C PHE A 98 0.96 0.99 8.27
N GLN A 99 1.10 2.27 8.62
CA GLN A 99 1.26 2.75 10.00
C GLN A 99 2.43 2.07 10.74
N ASN A 100 3.49 1.69 9.99
CA ASN A 100 4.66 1.01 10.53
C ASN A 100 5.74 2.03 10.90
N ALA A 101 5.60 2.64 12.09
CA ALA A 101 6.48 3.69 12.58
C ALA A 101 7.97 3.28 12.60
N GLN A 102 8.27 2.03 12.95
CA GLN A 102 9.63 1.53 13.03
C GLN A 102 10.28 1.43 11.64
N ALA A 103 9.56 0.88 10.67
CA ALA A 103 10.03 0.83 9.28
C ALA A 103 10.17 2.26 8.71
N PHE A 104 9.18 3.10 8.93
CA PHE A 104 9.19 4.50 8.48
C PHE A 104 10.44 5.24 8.97
N LYS A 105 10.72 5.18 10.28
CA LYS A 105 11.93 5.79 10.88
C LYS A 105 13.22 5.25 10.27
N LYS A 106 13.31 3.94 10.04
CA LYS A 106 14.51 3.30 9.49
C LYS A 106 14.74 3.70 8.02
N ILE A 107 13.69 3.68 7.21
CA ILE A 107 13.74 3.96 5.78
C ILE A 107 14.05 5.44 5.54
N THR A 108 13.35 6.33 6.23
CA THR A 108 13.58 7.79 6.13
C THR A 108 14.99 8.16 6.58
N LYS A 109 15.51 7.57 7.67
CA LYS A 109 16.91 7.74 8.06
C LYS A 109 17.87 7.32 6.94
N ALA A 110 17.62 6.19 6.29
CA ALA A 110 18.45 5.73 5.18
C ALA A 110 18.37 6.67 3.97
N LEU A 111 17.19 7.22 3.67
CA LEU A 111 16.98 8.19 2.61
C LEU A 111 17.73 9.49 2.89
N ILE A 112 17.60 10.05 4.10
CA ILE A 112 18.28 11.28 4.54
C ILE A 112 19.79 11.16 4.42
N LEU A 113 20.35 10.03 4.83
CA LEU A 113 21.81 9.84 4.84
C LEU A 113 22.40 9.57 3.44
N LYS A 114 21.60 9.15 2.47
CA LYS A 114 22.10 8.67 1.16
C LYS A 114 21.71 9.53 -0.03
N TYR A 115 20.69 10.36 0.11
CA TYR A 115 20.17 11.17 -0.99
C TYR A 115 20.55 12.65 -0.81
N PRO A 116 21.56 13.14 -1.55
CA PRO A 116 22.10 14.49 -1.35
C PRO A 116 21.30 15.59 -2.07
N ALA A 117 20.25 15.24 -2.82
CA ALA A 117 19.49 16.17 -3.65
C ALA A 117 18.12 16.51 -3.03
N PRO A 118 17.42 17.54 -3.53
CA PRO A 118 16.08 17.89 -3.05
C PRO A 118 15.10 16.71 -3.19
N TYR A 119 14.36 16.38 -2.12
CA TYR A 119 13.37 15.29 -2.14
C TYR A 119 12.23 15.50 -3.13
N LEU A 120 12.01 16.73 -3.59
CA LEU A 120 11.05 17.04 -4.65
C LEU A 120 11.40 16.29 -5.95
N ASN A 121 12.66 15.98 -6.19
CA ASN A 121 13.09 15.18 -7.35
C ASN A 121 12.64 13.71 -7.24
N LEU A 122 12.25 13.25 -6.07
CA LEU A 122 11.68 11.92 -5.82
C LEU A 122 10.14 11.94 -5.79
N ALA A 123 9.52 13.11 -5.92
CA ALA A 123 8.07 13.24 -5.93
C ALA A 123 7.50 12.64 -7.23
N CYS A 124 6.39 11.92 -7.10
CA CYS A 124 5.59 11.49 -8.23
C CYS A 124 4.12 11.40 -7.81
N LYS A 125 3.21 11.34 -8.78
CA LYS A 125 1.75 11.33 -8.54
C LYS A 125 1.30 10.34 -7.45
N GLY A 126 1.88 9.13 -7.43
CA GLY A 126 1.52 8.09 -6.45
C GLY A 126 2.06 8.35 -5.03
N ILE A 127 3.12 9.14 -4.89
CA ILE A 127 3.66 9.54 -3.59
C ILE A 127 2.91 10.77 -3.08
N GLU A 128 2.64 11.74 -3.95
CA GLU A 128 1.93 12.98 -3.62
C GLU A 128 0.48 12.74 -3.20
N SER A 129 -0.18 11.71 -3.76
CA SER A 129 -1.53 11.32 -3.34
C SER A 129 -1.58 10.73 -1.93
N VAL A 130 -0.44 10.32 -1.38
CA VAL A 130 -0.32 9.62 -0.10
C VAL A 130 0.27 10.52 0.98
N LEU A 131 1.42 11.13 0.68
CA LEU A 131 2.12 12.04 1.56
C LEU A 131 1.62 13.45 1.27
N THR A 132 0.74 13.96 2.12
CA THR A 132 0.17 15.31 2.05
C THR A 132 1.17 16.38 2.50
N TRP A 133 2.38 16.36 1.94
CA TRP A 133 3.37 17.40 2.16
C TRP A 133 3.02 18.68 1.39
N ARG A 134 3.10 19.83 2.07
CA ARG A 134 2.96 21.14 1.43
C ARG A 134 4.35 21.64 1.06
N VAL A 135 4.58 21.89 -0.23
CA VAL A 135 5.78 22.58 -0.69
C VAL A 135 5.52 24.07 -0.53
N PHE A 136 6.16 24.69 0.46
CA PHE A 136 6.22 26.14 0.55
C PHE A 136 7.29 26.62 -0.42
N ARG A 137 6.89 27.38 -1.44
CA ARG A 137 7.83 28.11 -2.30
C ARG A 137 8.00 29.51 -1.70
N GLU A 138 9.25 29.91 -1.47
CA GLU A 138 9.61 31.30 -1.16
C GLU A 138 9.48 32.18 -2.41
#